data_AF-H2BQK9-F1
#
_entry.id   AF-H2BQK9-F1
#
_cell.length_a   1.000
_cell.length_b   1.000
_cell.length_c   1.000
_cell.angle_alpha   90.00
_cell.angle_beta   90.00
_cell.angle_gamma   90.00
#
_symmetry.space_group_name_H-M   'P 1'
#
loop_
_entity.id
_entity.type
_entity.pdbx_description
1 polymer ?
#
loop_
_entity_poly.entity_id
_entity_poly.type
_entity_poly.pdbx_seq_one_letter_code
_entity_poly.pdbx_strand_id
1 'polypeptide(L)'
;MEDRIQIINTFKSMIGERKKSINNRLVFLWLISLVNISIVLFSTIIAINSFDLGFHFGIQKEWSESASLVLSGLGFILFTPHLLLEILLMNHLKKVILERKEKDYEALNMKFQKQINYLNKNNNSKILMIVLTFIILFGALMRSVNKNDFLYWGNFKIPFLILILFIISYVISNYKKLNSNIKTYEQQ
;
A
#
# COMPACT_ATOMS: atom_id res chain seq x y z
N MET A 1 -24.09 14.47 -7.48
CA MET A 1 -22.92 14.98 -6.68
C MET A 1 -22.83 14.31 -5.31
N GLU A 2 -23.92 14.28 -4.54
CA GLU A 2 -23.97 13.63 -3.22
C GLU A 2 -23.58 12.14 -3.31
N ASP A 3 -24.02 11.44 -4.34
CA ASP A 3 -23.66 10.04 -4.61
C ASP A 3 -22.15 9.83 -4.68
N ARG A 4 -21.42 10.68 -5.42
CA ARG A 4 -19.97 10.54 -5.59
C ARG A 4 -19.25 10.72 -4.26
N ILE A 5 -19.64 11.74 -3.49
CA ILE A 5 -19.06 12.04 -2.18
C ILE A 5 -19.37 10.88 -1.22
N GLN A 6 -20.62 10.41 -1.19
CA GLN A 6 -21.05 9.31 -0.34
C GLN A 6 -20.26 8.03 -0.66
N ILE A 7 -20.10 7.69 -1.95
CA ILE A 7 -19.31 6.53 -2.37
C ILE A 7 -17.85 6.65 -1.87
N ILE A 8 -17.20 7.81 -2.03
CA ILE A 8 -15.83 8.02 -1.54
C ILE A 8 -15.76 7.80 -0.02
N ASN A 9 -16.73 8.35 0.73
CA ASN A 9 -16.78 8.24 2.18
C ASN A 9 -17.02 6.80 2.68
N THR A 10 -17.51 5.89 1.82
CA THR A 10 -17.59 4.46 2.19
C THR A 10 -16.24 3.74 2.16
N PHE A 11 -15.18 4.35 1.63
CA PHE A 11 -13.86 3.75 1.63
C PHE A 11 -13.32 3.61 3.06
N LYS A 12 -13.01 2.38 3.49
CA LYS A 12 -12.54 2.10 4.85
C LYS A 12 -11.07 2.50 5.01
N SER A 13 -10.81 3.57 5.72
CA SER A 13 -9.43 3.95 6.05
C SER A 13 -8.80 2.99 7.07
N MET A 14 -7.51 2.70 6.89
CA MET A 14 -6.69 1.92 7.84
C MET A 14 -6.16 2.75 9.02
N ILE A 15 -6.16 4.09 8.94
CA ILE A 15 -5.53 4.95 9.97
C ILE A 15 -6.59 5.64 10.85
N GLY A 16 -7.83 5.15 10.77
CA GLY A 16 -8.98 5.69 11.49
C GLY A 16 -9.44 7.05 10.96
N GLU A 17 -10.68 7.40 11.30
CA GLU A 17 -11.26 8.71 11.00
C GLU A 17 -10.69 9.75 11.97
N ARG A 18 -9.71 10.53 11.52
CA ARG A 18 -9.46 11.82 12.18
C ARG A 18 -10.52 12.79 11.66
N LYS A 19 -11.41 13.27 12.54
CA LYS A 19 -12.34 14.39 12.29
C LYS A 19 -11.56 15.69 12.01
N LYS A 20 -10.91 15.78 10.85
CA LYS A 20 -10.15 16.96 10.38
C LYS A 20 -10.57 17.25 8.94
N SER A 21 -10.44 18.52 8.54
CA SER A 21 -10.72 18.97 7.17
C SER A 21 -9.98 18.14 6.11
N ILE A 22 -10.52 18.06 4.88
CA ILE A 22 -9.93 17.28 3.78
C ILE A 22 -8.46 17.64 3.54
N ASN A 23 -8.10 18.93 3.63
CA ASN A 23 -6.71 19.38 3.50
C ASN A 23 -5.82 18.81 4.59
N ASN A 24 -6.26 18.85 5.86
CA ASN A 24 -5.49 18.30 6.98
C ASN A 24 -5.35 16.77 6.87
N ARG A 25 -6.39 16.09 6.36
CA ARG A 25 -6.33 14.66 6.07
C ARG A 25 -5.32 14.36 4.98
N LEU A 26 -5.34 15.10 3.87
CA LEU A 26 -4.38 14.95 2.78
C LEU A 26 -2.93 15.17 3.23
N VAL A 27 -2.65 16.24 3.97
CA VAL A 27 -1.30 16.50 4.50
C VAL A 27 -0.82 15.35 5.39
N PHE A 28 -1.68 14.87 6.29
CA PHE A 28 -1.37 13.73 7.13
C PHE A 28 -1.08 12.46 6.33
N LEU A 29 -1.94 12.13 5.35
CA LEU A 29 -1.76 10.96 4.48
C LEU A 29 -0.47 11.05 3.66
N TRP A 30 -0.12 12.24 3.16
CA TRP A 30 1.14 12.47 2.45
C TRP A 30 2.36 12.24 3.33
N LEU A 31 2.37 12.82 4.54
CA LEU A 31 3.47 12.67 5.49
C LEU A 31 3.70 11.20 5.86
N ILE A 32 2.64 10.48 6.23
CA ILE A 32 2.78 9.06 6.59
C ILE A 32 3.11 8.19 5.39
N SER A 33 2.62 8.52 4.19
CA SER A 33 2.98 7.80 2.96
C SER A 33 4.44 7.97 2.61
N LEU A 34 4.99 9.18 2.79
CA LEU A 34 6.42 9.44 2.56
C LEU A 34 7.27 8.59 3.49
N VAL A 35 6.97 8.58 4.79
CA VAL A 35 7.66 7.74 5.78
C VAL A 35 7.55 6.25 5.40
N ASN A 36 6.35 5.77 5.07
CA ASN A 36 6.13 4.38 4.71
C ASN A 36 6.92 3.98 3.46
N ILE A 37 6.85 4.79 2.40
CA ILE A 37 7.55 4.52 1.14
C ILE A 37 9.06 4.49 1.37
N SER A 38 9.61 5.41 2.16
CA SER A 38 11.04 5.41 2.50
C SER A 38 11.46 4.10 3.19
N ILE A 39 10.69 3.63 4.17
CA ILE A 39 10.98 2.37 4.89
C ILE A 39 10.84 1.16 3.97
N VAL A 40 9.79 1.12 3.14
CA VAL A 40 9.56 0.04 2.16
C VAL A 40 10.70 -0.01 1.14
N LEU A 41 11.09 1.13 0.58
CA LEU A 41 12.20 1.22 -0.39
C LEU A 41 13.50 0.76 0.24
N PHE A 42 13.83 1.25 1.44
CA PHE A 42 15.05 0.85 2.13
C PHE A 42 15.09 -0.66 2.39
N SER A 43 13.99 -1.24 2.85
CA SER A 43 13.86 -2.69 3.07
C SER A 43 13.99 -3.49 1.78
N THR A 44 13.42 -2.97 0.69
CA THR A 44 13.47 -3.60 -0.64
C THR A 44 14.88 -3.56 -1.23
N ILE A 45 15.61 -2.46 -1.08
CA ILE A 45 17.00 -2.33 -1.54
C ILE A 45 17.90 -3.34 -0.83
N ILE A 46 17.75 -3.51 0.49
CA ILE A 46 18.49 -4.53 1.25
C ILE A 46 18.17 -5.93 0.74
N ALA A 47 16.89 -6.23 0.48
CA ALA A 47 16.48 -7.50 -0.08
C ALA A 47 17.12 -7.76 -1.46
N ILE A 48 17.10 -6.77 -2.36
CA ILE A 48 17.68 -6.89 -3.70
C ILE A 48 19.21 -7.05 -3.66
N ASN A 49 19.91 -6.23 -2.87
CA ASN A 49 21.37 -6.33 -2.70
C ASN A 49 21.79 -7.74 -2.28
N SER A 50 20.95 -8.43 -1.51
CA SER A 50 21.28 -9.74 -1.00
C SER A 50 21.24 -10.89 -2.02
N PHE A 51 20.72 -10.66 -3.23
CA PHE A 51 20.71 -11.68 -4.29
C PHE A 51 22.00 -11.70 -5.11
N ASP A 52 22.97 -10.84 -4.80
CA ASP A 52 24.25 -10.73 -5.51
C ASP A 52 24.08 -10.66 -7.04
N LEU A 53 23.12 -9.84 -7.48
CA LEU A 53 22.76 -9.67 -8.89
C LEU A 53 23.77 -8.78 -9.65
N GLY A 54 24.96 -8.53 -9.11
CA GLY A 54 25.94 -7.59 -9.65
C GLY A 54 25.60 -6.10 -9.46
N PHE A 55 24.50 -5.79 -8.77
CA PHE A 55 24.15 -4.43 -8.35
C PHE A 55 24.57 -4.21 -6.90
N HIS A 56 25.48 -3.28 -6.66
CA HIS A 56 25.95 -2.94 -5.31
C HIS A 56 25.57 -1.49 -4.99
N PHE A 57 24.51 -1.31 -4.19
CA PHE A 57 24.05 0.03 -3.79
C PHE A 57 24.88 0.67 -2.67
N GLY A 58 26.13 0.23 -2.43
CA GLY A 58 27.00 0.76 -1.38
C GLY A 58 26.52 0.49 0.06
N ILE A 59 25.49 -0.36 0.24
CA ILE A 59 24.93 -0.72 1.53
C ILE A 59 25.54 -2.06 1.95
N GLN A 60 26.41 -2.05 2.96
CA GLN A 60 27.12 -3.23 3.47
C GLN A 60 26.25 -4.20 4.31
N LYS A 61 24.97 -3.88 4.54
CA LYS A 61 24.10 -4.78 5.30
C LYS A 61 23.70 -5.99 4.46
N GLU A 62 24.33 -7.10 4.76
CA GLU A 62 23.92 -8.40 4.26
C GLU A 62 22.52 -8.76 4.75
N TRP A 63 21.80 -9.56 3.96
CA TRP A 63 20.52 -10.11 4.39
C TRP A 63 20.64 -10.86 5.71
N SER A 64 21.76 -11.51 5.99
CA SER A 64 22.08 -12.18 7.24
C SER A 64 21.81 -11.33 8.50
N GLU A 65 21.90 -10.00 8.39
CA GLU A 65 21.70 -9.02 9.47
C GLU A 65 20.41 -8.19 9.33
N SER A 66 19.62 -8.41 8.27
CA SER A 66 18.48 -7.56 7.92
C SER A 66 17.17 -7.89 8.66
N ALA A 67 17.13 -8.98 9.44
CA ALA A 67 15.88 -9.50 10.03
C ALA A 67 15.08 -8.46 10.83
N SER A 68 15.75 -7.68 11.68
CA SER A 68 15.09 -6.62 12.47
C SER A 68 14.55 -5.47 11.61
N LEU A 69 15.22 -5.15 10.50
CA LEU A 69 14.77 -4.15 9.54
C LEU A 69 13.61 -4.66 8.67
N VAL A 70 13.66 -5.94 8.27
CA VAL A 70 12.54 -6.58 7.57
C VAL A 70 11.31 -6.59 8.49
N LEU A 71 11.46 -6.92 9.78
CA LEU A 71 10.38 -6.86 10.77
C LEU A 71 9.75 -5.46 10.85
N SER A 72 10.56 -4.39 10.93
CA SER A 72 10.03 -3.04 10.97
C SER A 72 9.33 -2.66 9.65
N GLY A 73 9.87 -3.08 8.51
CA GLY A 73 9.32 -2.81 7.18
C GLY A 73 7.99 -3.51 6.88
N LEU A 74 7.76 -4.72 7.39
CA LEU A 74 6.56 -5.53 7.07
C LEU A 74 5.25 -4.83 7.40
N GLY A 75 5.18 -4.13 8.55
CA GLY A 75 3.99 -3.35 8.91
C GLY A 75 3.71 -2.27 7.87
N PHE A 76 4.72 -1.49 7.50
CA PHE A 76 4.60 -0.41 6.52
C PHE A 76 4.23 -0.92 5.12
N ILE A 77 4.80 -2.05 4.72
CA ILE A 77 4.51 -2.73 3.44
C ILE A 77 3.01 -3.02 3.32
N LEU A 78 2.37 -3.55 4.36
CA LEU A 78 0.94 -3.88 4.35
C LEU A 78 0.03 -2.65 4.32
N PHE A 79 0.42 -1.54 4.95
CA PHE A 79 -0.38 -0.31 4.98
C PHE A 79 -0.27 0.54 3.69
N THR A 80 0.86 0.43 2.99
CA THR A 80 1.19 1.27 1.82
C THR A 80 0.11 1.27 0.72
N PRO A 81 -0.47 0.13 0.32
CA PRO A 81 -1.51 0.12 -0.70
C PRO A 81 -2.73 0.96 -0.37
N HIS A 82 -3.20 0.87 0.88
CA HIS A 82 -4.39 1.62 1.29
C HIS A 82 -4.12 3.10 1.37
N LEU A 83 -2.94 3.49 1.84
CA LEU A 83 -2.52 4.89 1.89
C LEU A 83 -2.54 5.56 0.51
N LEU A 84 -1.94 4.92 -0.50
CA LEU A 84 -1.87 5.46 -1.85
C LEU A 84 -3.25 5.60 -2.49
N LEU A 85 -4.10 4.59 -2.30
CA LEU A 85 -5.48 4.63 -2.81
C LEU A 85 -6.32 5.68 -2.07
N GLU A 86 -6.13 5.85 -0.76
CA GLU A 86 -6.82 6.87 0.02
C GLU A 86 -6.43 8.29 -0.42
N ILE A 87 -5.14 8.54 -0.66
CA ILE A 87 -4.67 9.84 -1.20
C ILE A 87 -5.35 10.15 -2.53
N LEU A 88 -5.41 9.18 -3.45
CA LEU A 88 -6.09 9.35 -4.73
C LEU A 88 -7.55 9.75 -4.55
N LEU A 89 -8.27 9.06 -3.65
CA LEU A 89 -9.68 9.33 -3.37
C LEU A 89 -9.89 10.68 -2.70
N MET A 90 -9.03 11.07 -1.76
CA MET A 90 -9.13 12.35 -1.05
C MET A 90 -8.83 13.54 -1.99
N ASN A 91 -7.87 13.39 -2.90
CA ASN A 91 -7.60 14.40 -3.93
C ASN A 91 -8.82 14.59 -4.85
N HIS A 92 -9.45 13.48 -5.25
CA HIS A 92 -10.66 13.53 -6.05
C HIS A 92 -11.83 14.16 -5.27
N LEU A 93 -12.04 13.77 -4.01
CA LEU A 93 -13.07 14.34 -3.14
C LEU A 93 -12.93 15.87 -3.03
N LYS A 94 -11.70 16.35 -2.84
CA LYS A 94 -11.40 17.79 -2.81
C LYS A 94 -11.85 18.48 -4.09
N LYS A 95 -11.56 17.91 -5.26
CA LYS A 95 -11.97 18.47 -6.55
C LYS A 95 -13.49 18.47 -6.72
N VAL A 96 -14.16 17.34 -6.42
CA VAL A 96 -15.63 17.23 -6.54
C VAL A 96 -16.34 18.30 -5.71
N ILE A 97 -15.87 18.57 -4.49
CA ILE A 97 -16.44 19.59 -3.60
C ILE A 97 -16.19 21.01 -4.13
N LEU A 98 -15.01 21.28 -4.70
CA LEU A 98 -14.65 22.60 -5.22
C LEU A 98 -15.33 22.93 -6.55
N GLU A 99 -15.42 21.95 -7.45
CA GLU A 99 -15.90 22.16 -8.83
C GLU A 99 -17.44 22.13 -8.95
N ARG A 100 -18.17 21.74 -7.88
CA ARG A 100 -19.65 21.68 -7.81
C ARG A 100 -20.30 21.16 -9.12
N LYS A 101 -19.77 20.08 -9.70
CA LYS A 101 -20.35 19.50 -10.91
C LYS A 101 -21.75 18.95 -10.59
N GLU A 102 -22.77 19.56 -11.18
CA GLU A 102 -24.18 19.21 -10.98
C GLU A 102 -24.62 17.95 -11.73
N LYS A 103 -23.86 17.50 -12.74
CA LYS A 103 -24.23 16.32 -13.52
C LYS A 103 -23.96 15.03 -12.77
N ASP A 104 -25.02 14.26 -12.56
CA ASP A 104 -24.90 12.89 -12.07
C ASP A 104 -24.61 11.93 -13.23
N TYR A 105 -23.52 11.19 -13.12
CA TYR A 105 -23.12 10.19 -14.10
C TYR A 105 -23.32 8.81 -13.47
N GLU A 106 -24.56 8.37 -13.41
CA GLU A 106 -25.01 7.18 -12.69
C GLU A 106 -24.17 5.93 -13.05
N ALA A 107 -23.89 5.70 -14.34
CA ALA A 107 -23.06 4.58 -14.80
C ALA A 107 -21.59 4.68 -14.33
N LEU A 108 -21.02 5.89 -14.26
CA LEU A 108 -19.67 6.12 -13.75
C LEU A 108 -19.62 5.94 -12.23
N ASN A 109 -20.65 6.39 -11.53
CA ASN A 109 -20.81 6.24 -10.08
C ASN A 109 -21.01 4.78 -9.67
N MET A 110 -21.83 4.02 -10.39
CA MET A 110 -21.97 2.58 -10.20
C MET A 110 -20.64 1.83 -10.39
N LYS A 111 -19.89 2.13 -11.47
CA LYS A 111 -18.56 1.51 -11.70
C LYS A 111 -17.59 1.86 -10.57
N PHE A 112 -17.60 3.10 -10.12
CA PHE A 112 -16.75 3.57 -9.03
C PHE A 112 -17.10 2.89 -7.70
N GLN A 113 -18.38 2.80 -7.37
CA GLN A 113 -18.88 2.14 -6.16
C GLN A 113 -18.51 0.65 -6.14
N LYS A 114 -18.65 -0.04 -7.28
CA LYS A 114 -18.19 -1.44 -7.41
C LYS A 114 -16.70 -1.58 -7.10
N GLN A 115 -15.88 -0.65 -7.58
CA GLN A 115 -14.44 -0.66 -7.31
C GLN A 115 -14.13 -0.36 -5.84
N ILE A 116 -14.78 0.62 -5.21
CA ILE A 116 -14.61 0.90 -3.77
C ILE A 116 -15.05 -0.29 -2.91
N ASN A 117 -16.20 -0.90 -3.24
CA ASN A 117 -16.69 -2.10 -2.56
C ASN A 117 -15.72 -3.27 -2.69
N TYR A 118 -15.13 -3.46 -3.88
CA TYR A 118 -14.07 -4.45 -4.08
C TYR A 118 -12.87 -4.17 -3.18
N LEU A 119 -12.36 -2.93 -3.12
CA LEU A 119 -11.23 -2.58 -2.25
C LEU A 119 -11.52 -2.80 -0.77
N ASN A 120 -12.75 -2.53 -0.34
CA ASN A 120 -13.19 -2.77 1.03
C ASN A 120 -13.30 -4.27 1.36
N LYS A 121 -13.83 -5.09 0.44
CA LYS A 121 -14.20 -6.50 0.67
C LYS A 121 -13.24 -7.55 0.09
N ASN A 122 -12.21 -7.17 -0.66
CA ASN A 122 -11.32 -8.13 -1.32
C ASN A 122 -10.44 -8.87 -0.31
N ASN A 123 -11.03 -9.90 0.30
CA ASN A 123 -10.42 -10.71 1.34
C ASN A 123 -9.32 -11.61 0.76
N ASN A 124 -9.44 -12.09 -0.48
CA ASN A 124 -8.47 -13.03 -1.04
C ASN A 124 -7.08 -12.41 -1.18
N SER A 125 -6.98 -11.19 -1.73
CA SER A 125 -5.69 -10.49 -1.80
C SER A 125 -5.16 -10.10 -0.42
N LYS A 126 -6.05 -9.74 0.52
CA LYS A 126 -5.67 -9.43 1.92
C LYS A 126 -5.13 -10.66 2.63
N ILE A 127 -5.79 -11.81 2.50
CA ILE A 127 -5.38 -13.09 3.09
C ILE A 127 -4.01 -13.48 2.53
N LEU A 128 -3.79 -13.42 1.21
CA LEU A 128 -2.50 -13.74 0.63
C LEU A 128 -1.37 -12.85 1.16
N MET A 129 -1.61 -11.53 1.25
CA MET A 129 -0.65 -10.60 1.86
C MET A 129 -0.35 -10.97 3.32
N ILE A 130 -1.39 -11.25 4.10
CA ILE A 130 -1.25 -11.62 5.52
C ILE A 130 -0.45 -12.92 5.66
N VAL A 131 -0.74 -13.95 4.85
CA VAL A 131 -0.03 -15.23 4.88
C VAL A 131 1.45 -15.05 4.55
N LEU A 132 1.76 -14.33 3.48
CA LEU A 132 3.15 -14.02 3.11
C LEU A 132 3.87 -13.22 4.20
N THR A 133 3.21 -12.20 4.76
CA THR A 133 3.76 -11.45 5.89
C THR A 133 4.02 -12.33 7.10
N PHE A 134 3.11 -13.25 7.44
CA PHE A 134 3.27 -14.14 8.59
C PHE A 134 4.44 -15.10 8.42
N ILE A 135 4.62 -15.64 7.20
CA ILE A 135 5.78 -16.49 6.87
C ILE A 135 7.08 -15.71 7.08
N ILE A 136 7.18 -14.49 6.53
CA ILE A 136 8.39 -13.66 6.67
C ILE A 136 8.62 -13.24 8.12
N LEU A 137 7.55 -12.86 8.84
CA LEU A 137 7.59 -12.49 10.25
C LEU A 137 8.16 -13.63 11.09
N PHE A 138 7.65 -14.85 10.90
CA PHE A 138 8.12 -16.03 11.59
C PHE A 138 9.61 -16.27 11.34
N GLY A 139 10.05 -16.24 10.08
CA GLY A 139 11.47 -16.39 9.74
C GLY A 139 12.36 -15.32 10.36
N ALA A 140 11.91 -14.07 10.37
CA ALA A 140 12.67 -12.95 10.90
C ALA A 140 12.76 -12.97 12.44
N LEU A 141 11.70 -13.44 13.12
CA LEU A 141 11.71 -13.68 14.56
C LEU A 141 12.68 -14.82 14.91
N MET A 142 12.60 -15.95 14.21
CA MET A 142 13.51 -17.08 14.42
C MET A 142 14.98 -16.67 14.22
N ARG A 143 15.28 -15.87 13.19
CA ARG A 143 16.63 -15.32 12.97
C ARG A 143 17.05 -14.35 14.08
N SER A 144 16.14 -13.53 14.57
CA SER A 144 16.44 -12.52 15.60
C SER A 144 16.73 -13.16 16.96
N VAL A 145 16.07 -14.26 17.30
CA VAL A 145 16.32 -15.04 18.52
C VAL A 145 17.59 -15.89 18.37
N ASN A 146 17.74 -16.58 17.23
CA ASN A 146 18.85 -17.51 16.96
C ASN A 146 19.80 -16.93 15.90
N LYS A 147 20.52 -15.86 16.30
CA LYS A 147 21.32 -14.99 15.42
C LYS A 147 22.19 -15.74 14.41
N ASN A 148 22.76 -16.89 14.74
CA ASN A 148 23.62 -17.65 13.83
C ASN A 148 23.07 -19.03 13.48
N ASP A 149 22.17 -19.61 14.28
CA ASP A 149 21.74 -21.00 14.11
C ASP A 149 20.57 -21.15 13.14
N PHE A 150 19.84 -20.07 12.83
CA PHE A 150 18.77 -20.12 11.84
C PHE A 150 19.32 -19.98 10.41
N LEU A 151 19.89 -21.07 9.90
CA LEU A 151 20.50 -21.18 8.56
C LEU A 151 19.51 -20.92 7.40
N TYR A 152 18.21 -21.08 7.65
CA TYR A 152 17.16 -20.94 6.64
C TYR A 152 16.78 -19.48 6.34
N TRP A 153 17.32 -18.50 7.08
CA TRP A 153 16.97 -17.08 6.89
C TRP A 153 17.16 -16.60 5.44
N GLY A 154 18.19 -17.10 4.75
CA GLY A 154 18.43 -16.78 3.34
C GLY A 154 17.26 -17.13 2.42
N ASN A 155 16.48 -18.17 2.74
CA ASN A 155 15.35 -18.59 1.91
C ASN A 155 14.16 -17.63 2.00
N PHE A 156 14.07 -16.80 3.04
CA PHE A 156 12.98 -15.83 3.23
C PHE A 156 13.08 -14.62 2.30
N LYS A 157 14.18 -14.46 1.57
CA LYS A 157 14.31 -13.45 0.50
C LYS A 157 13.25 -13.62 -0.58
N ILE A 158 12.96 -14.88 -0.94
CA ILE A 158 12.01 -15.24 -2.01
C ILE A 158 10.57 -14.82 -1.62
N PRO A 159 9.98 -15.29 -0.50
CA PRO A 159 8.64 -14.86 -0.10
C PRO A 159 8.55 -13.35 0.14
N PHE A 160 9.63 -12.71 0.61
CA PHE A 160 9.68 -11.25 0.72
C PHE A 160 9.56 -10.54 -0.64
N LEU A 161 10.34 -10.95 -1.65
CA LEU A 161 10.20 -10.40 -3.00
C LEU A 161 8.82 -10.67 -3.61
N ILE A 162 8.28 -11.87 -3.42
CA ILE A 162 6.92 -12.21 -3.87
C ILE A 162 5.89 -11.26 -3.23
N LEU A 163 6.00 -11.00 -1.93
CA LEU A 163 5.13 -10.04 -1.22
C LEU A 163 5.23 -8.64 -1.83
N ILE A 164 6.44 -8.14 -2.08
CA ILE A 164 6.65 -6.81 -2.69
C ILE A 164 6.04 -6.74 -4.09
N LEU A 165 6.34 -7.71 -4.96
CA LEU A 165 5.80 -7.76 -6.33
C LEU A 165 4.27 -7.85 -6.34
N PHE A 166 3.71 -8.66 -5.44
CA PHE A 166 2.26 -8.78 -5.28
C PHE A 166 1.64 -7.45 -4.89
N ILE A 167 2.22 -6.75 -3.91
CA ILE A 167 1.76 -5.45 -3.44
C ILE A 167 1.84 -4.39 -4.52
N ILE A 168 2.96 -4.32 -5.25
CA ILE A 168 3.12 -3.39 -6.38
C ILE A 168 2.03 -3.65 -7.43
N SER A 169 1.84 -4.92 -7.81
CA SER A 169 0.83 -5.31 -8.81
C SER A 169 -0.59 -4.95 -8.35
N TYR A 170 -0.90 -5.21 -7.07
CA TYR A 170 -2.18 -4.85 -6.46
C TYR A 170 -2.41 -3.33 -6.49
N VAL A 171 -1.42 -2.53 -6.11
CA VAL A 171 -1.53 -1.06 -6.12
C VAL A 171 -1.72 -0.55 -7.54
N ILE A 172 -0.86 -0.94 -8.49
CA ILE A 172 -0.91 -0.44 -9.86
C ILE A 172 -2.25 -0.76 -10.51
N SER A 173 -2.74 -1.99 -10.37
CA SER A 173 -4.01 -2.42 -10.97
C SER A 173 -5.19 -1.61 -10.44
N ASN A 174 -5.28 -1.45 -9.12
CA ASN A 174 -6.38 -0.72 -8.50
C ASN A 174 -6.29 0.80 -8.71
N TYR A 175 -5.07 1.35 -8.68
CA TYR A 175 -4.83 2.75 -8.97
C TYR A 175 -5.25 3.10 -10.40
N LYS A 176 -4.85 2.29 -11.40
CA LYS A 176 -5.23 2.50 -12.81
C LYS A 176 -6.76 2.51 -12.97
N LYS A 177 -7.46 1.54 -12.37
CA LYS A 177 -8.94 1.45 -12.45
C LYS A 177 -9.63 2.66 -11.83
N LEU A 178 -9.24 3.05 -10.62
CA LEU A 178 -9.80 4.22 -9.94
C LEU A 178 -9.48 5.52 -10.70
N ASN A 179 -8.21 5.73 -11.05
CA ASN A 179 -7.77 6.96 -11.70
C ASN A 179 -8.41 7.14 -13.08
N SER A 180 -8.61 6.05 -13.85
CA SER A 180 -9.35 6.12 -15.11
C SER A 180 -10.78 6.60 -14.90
N ASN A 181 -11.52 6.01 -13.95
CA ASN A 181 -12.89 6.43 -13.65
C ASN A 181 -12.94 7.89 -13.15
N ILE A 182 -12.01 8.28 -12.26
CA ILE A 182 -11.87 9.63 -11.74
C ILE A 182 -11.62 10.64 -12.87
N LYS A 183 -10.65 10.37 -13.76
CA LYS A 183 -10.35 11.26 -14.88
C LYS A 183 -11.53 11.43 -15.82
N THR A 184 -12.24 10.35 -16.15
CA THR A 184 -13.44 10.44 -16.99
C THR A 184 -14.51 11.31 -16.33
N TYR A 185 -14.72 11.19 -15.01
CA TYR A 185 -15.64 12.07 -14.28
C TYR A 185 -15.16 13.54 -14.25
N GLU A 186 -13.86 13.77 -14.07
CA GLU A 186 -13.26 15.11 -13.99
C GLU A 186 -13.18 15.83 -15.35
N GLN A 187 -13.21 15.12 -16.48
CA GLN A 187 -13.14 15.69 -17.82
C GLN A 187 -14.51 16.02 -18.44
N GLN A 188 -15.59 15.58 -17.82
CA GLN A 188 -16.97 15.84 -18.26
C GLN A 188 -17.61 17.02 -17.54
#